data_AF-A0A1G5VAZ4-F1
#
_entry.id   AF-A0A1G5VAZ4-F1
#
_cell.length_a   1.000
_cell.length_b   1.000
_cell.length_c   1.000
_cell.angle_alpha   90.00
_cell.angle_beta   90.00
_cell.angle_gamma   90.00
#
_symmetry.space_group_name_H-M   'P 1'
#
loop_
_entity.id
_entity.type
_entity.pdbx_description
1 polymer ?
#
loop_
_entity_poly.entity_id
_entity_poly.type
_entity_poly.pdbx_seq_one_letter_code
_entity_poly.pdbx_strand_id
1 'polypeptide(L)'
;MNKWGKLLSLALLPFLFSCTESRLFEEFHSFESNSWHEKDSVAFDLMDLDQISGKKLIGVRFNETYPFSNFYVRIISADSSGLVLDNKLINIPLFDSKNGKPKGTGFGNTFTFYDTLPFELSEKTKRLIFLQYMRQDNLPGIEAIGLKILQ
;
A
#
# COMPACT_ATOMS: atom_id res chain seq x y z
N MET A 1 -29.65 8.02 -61.25
CA MET A 1 -28.53 8.58 -60.46
C MET A 1 -28.94 8.73 -58.98
N ASN A 2 -29.00 7.58 -58.32
CA ASN A 2 -28.46 7.21 -57.01
C ASN A 2 -28.54 8.27 -55.89
N LYS A 3 -29.58 8.16 -55.05
CA LYS A 3 -29.56 8.65 -53.66
C LYS A 3 -29.69 7.46 -52.72
N TRP A 4 -28.57 6.79 -52.45
CA TRP A 4 -28.47 5.79 -51.38
C TRP A 4 -28.33 6.52 -50.05
N GLY A 5 -29.46 6.82 -49.43
CA GLY A 5 -29.53 7.29 -48.06
C GLY A 5 -29.81 6.12 -47.12
N LYS A 6 -29.06 6.08 -46.02
CA LYS A 6 -29.30 5.30 -44.79
C LYS A 6 -28.81 3.85 -44.82
N LEU A 7 -27.55 3.66 -44.43
CA LEU A 7 -27.15 2.46 -43.70
C LEU A 7 -26.77 2.90 -42.28
N LEU A 8 -27.63 2.48 -41.34
CA LEU A 8 -27.50 2.61 -39.90
C LEU A 8 -26.14 2.06 -39.46
N SER A 9 -25.20 2.92 -39.07
CA SER A 9 -24.05 2.54 -38.27
C SER A 9 -24.50 2.37 -36.82
N LEU A 10 -25.09 1.23 -36.48
CA LEU A 10 -25.30 0.87 -35.07
C LEU A 10 -23.97 0.36 -34.52
N ALA A 11 -23.12 1.32 -34.13
CA ALA A 11 -21.92 1.05 -33.36
C ALA A 11 -22.36 0.52 -31.99
N LEU A 12 -22.26 -0.80 -31.82
CA LEU A 12 -22.41 -1.47 -30.54
C LEU A 12 -21.22 -1.06 -29.66
N LEU A 13 -21.37 0.00 -28.87
CA LEU A 13 -20.42 0.36 -27.82
C LEU A 13 -20.43 -0.76 -26.78
N PRO A 14 -19.32 -1.48 -26.54
CA PRO A 14 -19.21 -2.26 -25.32
C PRO A 14 -19.13 -1.27 -24.16
N PHE A 15 -20.12 -1.34 -23.25
CA PHE A 15 -20.03 -0.69 -21.95
C PHE A 15 -18.83 -1.29 -21.22
N LEU A 16 -17.72 -0.54 -21.21
CA LEU A 16 -16.59 -0.81 -20.33
C LEU A 16 -17.05 -0.51 -18.90
N PHE A 17 -17.64 -1.50 -18.24
CA PHE A 17 -17.74 -1.51 -16.78
C PHE A 17 -16.31 -1.63 -16.23
N SER A 18 -15.63 -0.50 -16.08
CA SER A 18 -14.41 -0.45 -15.29
C SER A 18 -14.83 -0.58 -13.82
N CYS A 19 -14.77 -1.80 -13.29
CA CYS A 19 -14.84 -2.04 -11.85
C CYS A 19 -13.48 -1.64 -11.26
N THR A 20 -13.32 -0.35 -10.99
CA THR A 20 -12.22 0.13 -10.15
C THR A 20 -12.75 0.11 -8.72
N GLU A 21 -12.19 -0.73 -7.85
CA GLU A 21 -12.47 -0.64 -6.41
C GLU A 21 -12.26 0.82 -5.97
N SER A 22 -13.26 1.45 -5.36
CA SER A 22 -13.15 2.84 -4.96
C SER A 22 -12.11 2.96 -3.85
N ARG A 23 -11.22 3.94 -3.98
CA ARG A 23 -10.16 4.22 -3.02
C ARG A 23 -10.75 5.03 -1.86
N LEU A 24 -10.71 4.49 -0.65
CA LEU A 24 -11.12 5.21 0.57
C LEU A 24 -9.98 6.04 1.15
N PHE A 25 -8.77 5.48 1.15
CA PHE A 25 -7.59 6.13 1.70
C PHE A 25 -6.35 5.67 0.94
N GLU A 26 -5.42 6.58 0.66
CA GLU A 26 -4.08 6.23 0.16
C GLU A 26 -3.09 7.32 0.52
N GLU A 27 -2.07 6.97 1.29
CA GLU A 27 -0.99 7.87 1.66
C GLU A 27 0.34 7.12 1.63
N PHE A 28 1.39 7.81 1.19
CA PHE A 28 2.77 7.34 1.26
C PHE A 28 3.63 8.36 1.97
N HIS A 29 4.46 7.88 2.89
CA HIS A 29 5.52 8.64 3.53
C HIS A 29 6.85 8.25 2.90
N SER A 30 7.55 9.22 2.31
CA SER A 30 8.85 9.02 1.65
C SER A 30 9.99 9.38 2.61
N PHE A 31 11.09 8.64 2.54
CA PHE A 31 12.28 8.85 3.36
C PHE A 31 13.35 9.58 2.56
N GLU A 32 13.80 10.75 3.02
CA GLU A 32 14.71 11.64 2.25
C GLU A 32 16.05 10.98 1.86
N SER A 33 16.55 10.05 2.68
CA SER A 33 17.83 9.36 2.49
C SER A 33 17.71 7.98 1.83
N ASN A 34 16.53 7.62 1.31
CA ASN A 34 16.22 6.25 0.87
C ASN A 34 16.55 5.19 1.94
N SER A 35 16.41 5.57 3.21
CA SER A 35 16.68 4.74 4.36
C SER A 35 15.67 5.05 5.45
N TRP A 36 15.16 4.01 6.11
CA TRP A 36 14.25 4.16 7.23
C TRP A 36 14.98 3.91 8.56
N HIS A 37 15.11 4.95 9.39
CA HIS A 37 15.71 4.84 10.71
C HIS A 37 14.77 4.09 11.69
N GLU A 38 15.31 3.25 12.58
CA GLU A 38 14.52 2.42 13.52
C GLU A 38 13.63 3.21 14.48
N LYS A 39 14.05 4.45 14.77
CA LYS A 39 13.35 5.38 15.69
C LYS A 39 12.24 6.16 14.99
N ASP A 40 12.24 6.16 13.66
CA ASP A 40 11.27 6.92 12.89
C ASP A 40 9.99 6.10 12.78
N SER A 41 8.88 6.66 13.24
CA SER A 41 7.57 6.07 13.07
C SER A 41 6.80 6.81 11.98
N VAL A 42 6.09 6.08 11.13
CA VAL A 42 5.17 6.67 10.16
C VAL A 42 3.75 6.53 10.69
N ALA A 43 3.05 7.64 10.84
CA ALA A 43 1.67 7.66 11.31
C ALA A 43 0.72 8.05 10.19
N PHE A 44 -0.35 7.28 10.02
CA PHE A 44 -1.45 7.58 9.12
C PHE A 44 -2.66 8.02 9.94
N ASP A 45 -3.20 9.17 9.60
CA ASP A 45 -4.39 9.75 10.23
C ASP A 45 -5.65 9.26 9.50
N LEU A 46 -6.53 8.60 10.26
CA LEU A 46 -7.80 8.06 9.77
C LEU A 46 -8.99 8.71 10.50
N MET A 47 -8.79 9.88 11.13
CA MET A 47 -9.85 10.58 11.87
C MET A 47 -11.06 10.91 10.98
N ASP A 48 -10.80 11.35 9.75
CA ASP A 48 -11.82 11.76 8.78
C ASP A 48 -12.53 10.59 8.08
N LEU A 49 -12.11 9.34 8.33
CA LEU A 49 -12.78 8.16 7.77
C LEU A 49 -13.98 7.76 8.63
N ASP A 50 -15.19 7.85 8.08
CA ASP A 50 -16.43 7.42 8.75
C ASP A 50 -16.36 5.94 9.17
N GLN A 51 -15.84 5.08 8.28
CA GLN A 51 -15.67 3.65 8.51
C GLN A 51 -14.39 3.14 7.86
N ILE A 52 -13.73 2.18 8.50
CA ILE A 52 -12.58 1.46 7.94
C ILE A 52 -13.05 0.09 7.42
N SER A 53 -13.92 0.14 6.42
CA SER A 53 -14.38 -1.04 5.69
C SER A 53 -13.45 -1.39 4.53
N GLY A 54 -13.61 -2.59 3.99
CA GLY A 54 -12.91 -3.04 2.80
C GLY A 54 -11.47 -3.51 3.04
N LYS A 55 -10.67 -3.54 1.98
CA LYS A 55 -9.34 -4.18 1.95
C LYS A 55 -8.24 -3.20 2.33
N LYS A 56 -7.40 -3.59 3.29
CA LYS A 56 -6.28 -2.79 3.77
C LYS A 56 -4.99 -3.34 3.19
N LEU A 57 -4.22 -2.48 2.56
CA LEU A 57 -2.97 -2.79 1.90
C LEU A 57 -1.85 -1.97 2.52
N ILE A 58 -0.71 -2.61 2.74
CA ILE A 58 0.55 -1.93 3.01
C ILE A 58 1.33 -1.81 1.71
N GLY A 59 1.75 -0.59 1.38
CA GLY A 59 2.60 -0.29 0.23
C GLY A 59 4.04 -0.09 0.69
N VAL A 60 4.99 -0.79 0.06
CA VAL A 60 6.41 -0.60 0.31
C VAL A 60 7.07 -0.18 -0.99
N ARG A 61 7.69 0.99 -1.01
CA ARG A 61 8.58 1.41 -2.10
C ARG A 61 10.02 1.15 -1.67
N PHE A 62 10.72 0.36 -2.47
CA PHE A 62 12.08 -0.08 -2.17
C PHE A 62 12.91 -0.18 -3.44
N ASN A 63 14.22 -0.29 -3.28
CA ASN A 63 15.15 -0.51 -4.37
C ASN A 63 16.15 -1.64 -4.07
N GLU A 64 16.99 -1.94 -5.04
CA GLU A 64 17.96 -3.06 -4.97
C GLU A 64 19.05 -2.90 -3.91
N THR A 65 19.19 -1.73 -3.27
CA THR A 65 20.12 -1.57 -2.14
C THR A 65 19.57 -2.15 -0.83
N TYR A 66 18.28 -2.52 -0.79
CA TYR A 66 17.68 -3.21 0.34
C TYR A 66 18.30 -4.62 0.50
N PRO A 67 18.93 -4.93 1.65
CA PRO A 67 19.81 -6.09 1.76
C PRO A 67 19.10 -7.40 2.15
N PHE A 68 17.78 -7.42 2.28
CA PHE A 68 17.02 -8.58 2.75
C PHE A 68 15.94 -9.02 1.76
N SER A 69 15.46 -10.26 1.88
CA SER A 69 14.31 -10.72 1.06
C SER A 69 12.96 -10.37 1.68
N ASN A 70 12.90 -10.34 3.01
CA ASN A 70 11.71 -10.08 3.81
C ASN A 70 11.82 -8.72 4.49
N PHE A 71 10.68 -8.08 4.73
CA PHE A 71 10.58 -6.83 5.46
C PHE A 71 9.58 -6.97 6.60
N TYR A 72 10.05 -6.74 7.82
CA TYR A 72 9.26 -6.85 9.03
C TYR A 72 8.82 -5.46 9.49
N VAL A 73 7.50 -5.27 9.60
CA VAL A 73 6.87 -4.02 10.00
C VAL A 73 5.99 -4.26 11.21
N ARG A 74 6.19 -3.45 12.25
CA ARG A 74 5.26 -3.37 13.37
C ARG A 74 4.18 -2.35 13.05
N ILE A 75 2.93 -2.77 13.21
CA ILE A 75 1.73 -1.96 12.98
C ILE A 75 0.99 -1.83 14.32
N ILE A 76 0.83 -0.60 14.77
CA ILE A 76 0.08 -0.27 15.98
C ILE A 76 -1.17 0.49 15.56
N SER A 77 -2.34 0.00 15.97
CA SER A 77 -3.61 0.70 15.79
C SER A 77 -4.03 1.39 17.08
N ALA A 78 -4.58 2.59 16.96
CA ALA A 78 -5.11 3.34 18.08
C ALA A 78 -6.45 3.98 17.74
N ASP A 79 -7.30 4.19 18.75
CA ASP A 79 -8.56 4.93 18.60
C ASP A 79 -8.35 6.45 18.63
N SER A 80 -9.45 7.22 18.55
CA SER A 80 -9.41 8.69 18.57
C SER A 80 -8.87 9.30 19.86
N SER A 81 -8.86 8.55 20.98
CA SER A 81 -8.28 8.98 22.25
C SER A 81 -6.77 8.67 22.36
N GLY A 82 -6.22 7.92 21.40
CA GLY A 82 -4.86 7.42 21.43
C GLY A 82 -4.70 6.09 22.19
N LEU A 83 -5.80 5.45 22.60
CA LEU A 83 -5.75 4.12 23.22
C LEU A 83 -5.33 3.10 22.16
N VAL A 84 -4.27 2.34 22.45
CA VAL A 84 -3.80 1.26 21.58
C VAL A 84 -4.85 0.14 21.56
N LEU A 85 -5.34 -0.18 20.36
CA LEU A 85 -6.29 -1.24 20.11
C LEU A 85 -5.59 -2.56 19.76
N ASP A 86 -4.52 -2.49 18.97
CA ASP A 86 -3.73 -3.65 18.58
C ASP A 86 -2.27 -3.28 18.28
N ASN A 87 -1.39 -4.27 18.35
CA ASN A 87 0.03 -4.17 18.04
C ASN A 87 0.50 -5.47 17.38
N LYS A 88 0.64 -5.44 16.05
CA LYS A 88 0.99 -6.60 15.23
C LYS A 88 2.37 -6.44 14.62
N LEU A 89 3.09 -7.54 14.49
CA LEU A 89 4.30 -7.63 13.68
C LEU A 89 3.95 -8.46 12.43
N ILE A 90 4.18 -7.90 11.24
CA ILE A 90 3.94 -8.60 9.98
C ILE A 90 5.24 -8.79 9.20
N ASN A 91 5.25 -9.83 8.37
CA ASN A 91 6.30 -10.12 7.41
C ASN A 91 5.79 -9.81 6.00
N ILE A 92 6.55 -9.01 5.26
CA ILE A 92 6.28 -8.63 3.88
C ILE A 92 7.43 -9.18 3.02
N PRO A 93 7.22 -10.25 2.25
CA PRO A 93 8.25 -10.76 1.34
C PRO A 93 8.39 -9.82 0.15
N LEU A 94 9.44 -8.99 0.12
CA LEU A 94 9.71 -8.02 -0.95
C LEU A 94 10.39 -8.67 -2.17
N PHE A 95 11.06 -9.80 -1.98
CA PHE A 95 11.71 -10.56 -3.04
C PHE A 95 11.15 -11.98 -3.11
N ASP A 96 11.14 -12.55 -4.31
CA ASP A 96 10.78 -13.95 -4.50
C ASP A 96 11.83 -14.88 -3.88
N SER A 97 11.36 -15.81 -3.04
CA SER A 97 12.24 -16.74 -2.30
C SER A 97 13.06 -17.70 -3.15
N LYS A 98 12.71 -17.92 -4.42
CA LYS A 98 13.37 -18.90 -5.29
C LYS A 98 14.37 -18.25 -6.23
N ASN A 99 13.99 -17.13 -6.85
CA ASN A 99 14.81 -16.49 -7.89
C ASN A 99 15.36 -15.11 -7.47
N GLY A 100 14.99 -14.60 -6.29
CA GLY A 100 15.48 -13.32 -5.79
C GLY A 100 14.98 -12.11 -6.57
N LYS A 101 13.97 -12.25 -7.44
CA LYS A 101 13.42 -11.10 -8.17
C LYS A 101 12.62 -10.20 -7.23
N PRO A 102 12.76 -8.88 -7.33
CA PRO A 102 11.95 -7.95 -6.57
C PRO A 102 10.48 -8.09 -6.98
N LYS A 103 9.59 -8.00 -6.00
CA LYS A 103 8.13 -8.01 -6.21
C LYS A 103 7.63 -6.58 -6.41
N GLY A 104 6.43 -6.48 -6.97
CA GLY A 104 5.79 -5.19 -7.24
C GLY A 104 6.07 -4.66 -8.64
N THR A 105 5.76 -3.39 -8.86
CA THR A 105 5.91 -2.71 -10.14
C THR A 105 6.74 -1.44 -9.97
N GLY A 106 7.44 -1.00 -11.01
CA GLY A 106 8.28 0.19 -10.92
C GLY A 106 9.13 0.40 -12.17
N PHE A 107 10.08 1.32 -12.08
CA PHE A 107 10.95 1.72 -13.18
C PHE A 107 12.39 1.85 -12.68
N GLY A 108 13.35 1.39 -13.48
CA GLY A 108 14.75 1.33 -13.08
C GLY A 108 14.93 0.40 -11.88
N ASN A 109 15.56 0.91 -10.84
CA ASN A 109 15.91 0.12 -9.65
C ASN A 109 14.87 0.27 -8.51
N THR A 110 13.81 1.04 -8.73
CA THR A 110 12.76 1.30 -7.72
C THR A 110 11.54 0.44 -8.01
N PHE A 111 11.00 -0.20 -6.97
CA PHE A 111 9.84 -1.07 -7.00
C PHE A 111 8.84 -0.64 -5.93
N THR A 112 7.54 -0.69 -6.24
CA THR A 112 6.46 -0.51 -5.29
C THR A 112 5.66 -1.81 -5.22
N PHE A 113 5.66 -2.43 -4.04
CA PHE A 113 4.91 -3.65 -3.75
C PHE A 113 3.78 -3.36 -2.79
N TYR A 114 2.58 -3.86 -3.08
CA TYR A 114 1.43 -3.82 -2.18
C TYR A 114 1.16 -5.22 -1.67
N ASP A 115 1.05 -5.37 -0.35
CA ASP A 115 0.59 -6.60 0.29
C ASP A 115 -0.65 -6.34 1.13
N THR A 116 -1.46 -7.37 1.33
CA THR A 116 -2.68 -7.26 2.14
C THR A 116 -2.34 -7.39 3.61
N LEU A 117 -2.89 -6.54 4.47
CA LEU A 117 -2.76 -6.72 5.91
C LEU A 117 -3.44 -8.05 6.28
N PRO A 118 -2.73 -8.98 6.97
CA PRO A 118 -3.25 -10.33 7.24
C PRO A 118 -4.19 -10.36 8.46
N PHE A 119 -4.72 -9.21 8.86
CA PHE A 119 -5.60 -9.04 10.02
C PHE A 119 -6.56 -7.89 9.76
N GLU A 120 -7.72 -7.96 10.43
CA GLU A 120 -8.70 -6.89 10.39
C GLU A 120 -8.37 -5.79 11.39
N LEU A 121 -8.67 -4.56 11.02
CA LEU A 121 -8.61 -3.41 11.93
C LEU A 121 -9.94 -3.26 12.65
N SER A 122 -9.90 -2.90 13.93
CA SER A 122 -11.10 -2.48 14.64
C SER A 122 -11.71 -1.26 13.94
N GLU A 123 -13.03 -1.21 13.84
CA GLU A 123 -13.78 -0.03 13.33
C GLU A 123 -13.50 1.25 14.13
N LYS A 124 -13.04 1.11 15.38
CA LYS A 124 -12.63 2.23 16.24
C LYS A 124 -11.25 2.79 15.90
N THR A 125 -10.49 2.15 15.03
CA THR A 125 -9.15 2.62 14.66
C THR A 125 -9.27 3.99 14.01
N LYS A 126 -8.50 4.97 14.49
CA LYS A 126 -8.41 6.32 13.91
C LYS A 126 -6.97 6.74 13.62
N ARG A 127 -6.00 5.91 14.02
CA ARG A 127 -4.60 6.09 13.70
C ARG A 127 -3.91 4.75 13.51
N LEU A 128 -3.06 4.66 12.49
CA LEU A 128 -2.11 3.56 12.33
C LEU A 128 -0.68 4.09 12.42
N ILE A 129 0.17 3.38 13.15
CA ILE A 129 1.58 3.71 13.29
C ILE A 129 2.39 2.53 12.80
N PHE A 130 3.23 2.76 11.80
CA PHE A 130 4.15 1.79 11.24
C PHE A 130 5.56 2.07 11.74
N LEU A 131 6.25 1.02 12.13
CA LEU A 131 7.65 1.03 12.57
C LEU A 131 8.39 -0.10 11.87
N GLN A 132 9.58 0.18 11.34
CA GLN A 132 10.45 -0.89 10.86
C GLN A 132 10.95 -1.74 12.04
N TYR A 133 11.01 -3.06 11.86
CA TYR A 133 11.41 -3.99 12.90
C TYR A 133 12.50 -4.96 12.40
N MET A 134 13.48 -4.42 11.67
CA MET A 134 14.53 -5.18 11.00
C MET A 134 15.80 -5.38 11.84
N ARG A 135 15.87 -4.79 13.05
CA ARG A 135 17.06 -4.79 13.92
C ARG A 135 18.28 -4.15 13.27
N GLN A 136 18.04 -3.11 12.48
CA GLN A 136 19.07 -2.22 11.93
C GLN A 136 18.69 -0.79 12.26
N ASP A 137 19.65 -0.02 12.78
CA ASP A 137 19.44 1.40 13.11
C ASP A 137 18.96 2.18 11.89
N ASN A 138 19.57 1.91 10.73
CA ASN A 138 19.19 2.44 9.43
C ASN A 138 18.94 1.30 8.46
N LEU A 139 17.77 1.32 7.82
CA LEU A 139 17.37 0.31 6.85
C LEU A 139 17.46 0.89 5.43
N PRO A 140 18.59 0.67 4.71
CA PRO A 140 18.78 1.24 3.39
C PRO A 140 17.86 0.60 2.35
N GLY A 141 17.58 1.34 1.29
CA GLY A 141 16.80 0.86 0.15
C GLY A 141 15.29 0.84 0.37
N ILE A 142 14.80 1.22 1.54
CA ILE A 142 13.39 1.56 1.74
C ILE A 142 13.21 3.05 1.45
N GLU A 143 12.50 3.36 0.37
CA GLU A 143 12.28 4.72 -0.12
C GLU A 143 10.98 5.32 0.42
N ALA A 144 9.94 4.51 0.58
CA ALA A 144 8.67 4.95 1.14
C ALA A 144 7.87 3.78 1.73
N ILE A 145 7.00 4.10 2.69
CA ILE A 145 5.99 3.19 3.23
C ILE A 145 4.62 3.86 3.10
N GLY A 146 3.59 3.07 2.79
CA GLY A 146 2.26 3.59 2.55
C GLY A 146 1.17 2.70 3.10
N LEU A 147 0.02 3.32 3.31
CA LEU A 147 -1.23 2.66 3.67
C LEU A 147 -2.24 2.95 2.56
N LYS A 148 -2.94 1.91 2.13
CA LYS A 148 -4.02 2.02 1.15
C LYS A 148 -5.23 1.23 1.63
N ILE A 149 -6.40 1.87 1.61
CA ILE A 149 -7.68 1.27 1.98
C ILE A 149 -8.60 1.38 0.76
N LEU A 150 -9.08 0.23 0.31
CA LEU A 150 -10.03 0.08 -0.78
C LEU A 150 -11.42 -0.22 -0.19
N GLN A 151 -12.47 0.31 -0.82
CA GLN A 151 -13.86 0.13 -0.42
C GLN A 151 -14.41 -1.25 -0.79
#